data_AF-A0A0K9YSX8-F1
#
_entry.id   AF-A0A0K9YSX8-F1
#
_cell.length_a   1.000
_cell.length_b   1.000
_cell.length_c   1.000
_cell.angle_alpha   90.00
_cell.angle_beta   90.00
_cell.angle_gamma   90.00
#
_symmetry.space_group_name_H-M   'P 1'
#
loop_
_entity.id
_entity.type
_entity.pdbx_description
1 polymer ?
#
loop_
_entity_poly.entity_id
_entity_poly.type
_entity_poly.pdbx_seq_one_letter_code
_entity_poly.pdbx_strand_id
1 'polypeptide(L)'
;MRKQLTVGSLLPSRPALQTANPVPAFKEPVPQTQTAFTRSTAPVRPEKTEHKHVQIKQKGQSFTVQYAPCQTLLAAALKQGQNLAYKCQQGSCGKCSVQVLEGDFLLDAPKSQEQATLDKKLASGYRLACQSIFRSTRRI
;
A
#
# COMPACT_ATOMS: atom_id res chain seq x y z
N MET A 1 -10.70 73.37 7.81
CA MET A 1 -11.81 72.57 7.25
C MET A 1 -11.60 71.11 7.61
N ARG A 2 -12.15 70.65 8.75
CA ARG A 2 -12.04 69.25 9.21
C ARG A 2 -13.43 68.62 9.09
N LYS A 3 -13.61 67.68 8.17
CA LYS A 3 -14.86 66.91 8.06
C LYS A 3 -14.59 65.48 8.52
N GLN A 4 -15.26 65.16 9.62
CA GLN A 4 -15.43 63.86 10.25
C GLN A 4 -15.82 62.80 9.21
N LEU A 5 -15.06 61.71 9.12
CA LEU A 5 -15.40 60.52 8.35
C LEU A 5 -15.90 59.46 9.33
N THR A 6 -17.20 59.20 9.28
CA THR A 6 -17.93 58.30 10.19
C THR A 6 -17.47 56.86 10.05
N VAL A 7 -17.23 56.26 11.21
CA VAL A 7 -16.84 54.88 11.49
C VAL A 7 -17.89 53.88 11.00
N GLY A 8 -17.47 52.85 10.25
CA GLY A 8 -18.38 51.80 9.82
C GLY A 8 -17.72 50.67 9.03
N SER A 9 -16.65 50.06 9.53
CA SER A 9 -16.11 48.80 8.99
C SER A 9 -15.26 48.08 10.03
N LEU A 10 -15.91 47.38 10.94
CA LEU A 10 -15.27 46.39 11.81
C LEU A 10 -16.24 45.22 11.95
N LEU A 11 -16.11 44.23 11.07
CA LEU A 11 -16.59 42.87 11.37
C LEU A 11 -15.51 42.19 12.22
N PRO A 12 -15.75 41.90 13.50
CA PRO A 12 -14.82 41.12 14.30
C PRO A 12 -14.92 39.63 13.96
N SER A 13 -13.77 39.08 13.59
CA SER A 13 -13.21 37.79 13.98
C SER A 13 -14.19 36.76 14.59
N ARG A 14 -14.49 35.69 13.83
CA ARG A 14 -15.06 34.45 14.36
C ARG A 14 -14.02 33.72 15.22
N PRO A 15 -14.24 33.52 16.53
CA PRO A 15 -13.42 32.62 17.32
C PRO A 15 -13.85 31.17 17.05
N ALA A 16 -12.87 30.31 16.81
CA ALA A 16 -13.02 28.87 16.94
C ALA A 16 -13.11 28.51 18.42
N LEU A 17 -14.00 27.57 18.80
CA LEU A 17 -13.88 26.61 19.92
C LEU A 17 -15.21 25.83 20.00
N GLN A 18 -15.23 24.61 19.48
CA GLN A 18 -15.26 23.37 20.27
C GLN A 18 -16.50 23.25 21.16
N THR A 19 -17.45 22.42 20.72
CA THR A 19 -18.38 21.78 21.63
C THR A 19 -18.38 20.29 21.33
N ALA A 20 -17.91 19.54 22.32
CA ALA A 20 -17.91 18.10 22.36
C ALA A 20 -19.33 17.57 22.10
N ASN A 21 -19.45 16.68 21.12
CA ASN A 21 -20.66 15.88 20.94
C ASN A 21 -20.46 14.56 21.70
N PRO A 22 -21.23 14.28 22.76
CA PRO A 22 -21.32 12.94 23.31
C PRO A 22 -22.08 12.06 22.33
N VAL A 23 -21.40 11.07 21.76
CA VAL A 23 -22.03 9.97 20.99
C VAL A 23 -23.06 9.26 21.88
N PRO A 24 -24.36 9.29 21.55
CA PRO A 24 -25.34 8.51 22.28
C PRO A 24 -25.45 7.10 21.70
N ALA A 25 -25.41 6.14 22.61
CA ALA A 25 -26.22 4.93 22.61
C ALA A 25 -26.18 4.06 21.33
N PHE A 26 -25.24 3.11 21.32
CA PHE A 26 -25.45 1.82 20.68
C PHE A 26 -26.77 1.21 21.17
N LYS A 27 -27.74 1.09 20.27
CA LYS A 27 -28.92 0.25 20.41
C LYS A 27 -29.09 -0.54 19.11
N GLU A 28 -28.52 -1.75 19.13
CA GLU A 28 -29.17 -3.02 18.77
C GLU A 28 -29.84 -3.23 17.38
N PRO A 29 -30.02 -4.50 16.96
CA PRO A 29 -29.57 -5.03 15.69
C PRO A 29 -30.61 -4.96 14.58
N VAL A 30 -30.14 -4.72 13.35
CA VAL A 30 -31.00 -4.76 12.15
C VAL A 30 -30.82 -6.11 11.43
N PRO A 31 -31.91 -6.79 11.04
CA PRO A 31 -31.89 -8.18 10.59
C PRO A 31 -31.24 -8.35 9.21
N GLN A 32 -30.48 -9.45 9.10
CA GLN A 32 -29.90 -9.96 7.87
C GLN A 32 -31.00 -10.51 6.96
N THR A 33 -31.22 -9.89 5.80
CA THR A 33 -31.80 -10.55 4.62
C THR A 33 -31.31 -9.82 3.38
N GLN A 34 -30.25 -10.35 2.77
CA GLN A 34 -30.03 -10.27 1.33
C GLN A 34 -29.62 -11.65 0.84
N THR A 35 -30.59 -12.27 0.18
CA THR A 35 -30.54 -13.51 -0.57
C THR A 35 -29.71 -13.37 -1.85
N ALA A 36 -28.96 -14.43 -2.15
CA ALA A 36 -28.51 -14.89 -3.47
C ALA A 36 -27.44 -14.07 -4.22
N PHE A 37 -26.16 -14.43 -3.96
CA PHE A 37 -25.13 -14.44 -5.00
C PHE A 37 -24.43 -15.80 -5.02
N THR A 38 -24.81 -16.61 -6.00
CA THR A 38 -24.11 -17.83 -6.40
C THR A 38 -22.88 -17.48 -7.24
N ARG A 39 -21.67 -17.80 -6.76
CA ARG A 39 -20.66 -18.62 -7.47
C ARG A 39 -19.33 -18.61 -6.71
N SER A 40 -19.05 -19.74 -6.09
CA SER A 40 -17.78 -20.47 -6.15
C SER A 40 -16.48 -19.65 -6.10
N THR A 41 -15.76 -19.76 -4.98
CA THR A 41 -14.34 -20.12 -5.06
C THR A 41 -14.05 -21.10 -3.93
N ALA A 42 -13.69 -22.32 -4.33
CA ALA A 42 -13.20 -23.36 -3.43
C ALA A 42 -12.03 -22.80 -2.57
N PRO A 43 -11.81 -23.33 -1.35
CA PRO A 43 -10.49 -23.19 -0.75
C PRO A 43 -9.52 -23.82 -1.74
N VAL A 44 -8.69 -22.99 -2.37
CA VAL A 44 -7.67 -23.44 -3.30
C VAL A 44 -6.78 -24.37 -2.48
N ARG A 45 -7.00 -25.68 -2.64
CA ARG A 45 -6.08 -26.73 -2.20
C ARG A 45 -4.69 -26.24 -2.58
N PRO A 46 -3.73 -26.14 -1.65
CA PRO A 46 -2.35 -25.86 -2.02
C PRO A 46 -1.86 -27.04 -2.84
N GLU A 47 -2.08 -26.93 -4.15
CA GLU A 47 -1.61 -27.83 -5.17
C GLU A 47 -0.10 -27.71 -5.16
N LYS A 48 0.54 -28.73 -4.59
CA LYS A 48 1.96 -29.05 -4.54
C LYS A 48 2.75 -28.35 -5.66
N THR A 49 3.21 -27.14 -5.37
CA THR A 49 4.11 -26.35 -6.21
C THR A 49 5.20 -25.89 -5.26
N GLU A 50 6.45 -26.28 -5.47
CA GLU A 50 7.62 -25.86 -4.68
C GLU A 50 7.44 -24.41 -4.18
N HIS A 51 7.10 -24.25 -2.91
CA HIS A 51 6.68 -22.98 -2.33
C HIS A 51 7.89 -22.08 -2.13
N LYS A 52 8.30 -21.41 -3.21
CA LYS A 52 9.31 -20.36 -3.18
C LYS A 52 8.64 -19.12 -2.56
N HIS A 53 9.27 -18.49 -1.57
CA HIS A 53 8.78 -17.25 -0.98
C HIS A 53 9.91 -16.22 -0.98
N VAL A 54 9.54 -14.94 -0.90
CA VAL A 54 10.47 -13.83 -0.79
C VAL A 54 10.18 -13.12 0.53
N GLN A 55 11.24 -12.91 1.32
CA GLN A 55 11.16 -12.11 2.53
C GLN A 55 11.64 -10.70 2.23
N ILE A 56 10.82 -9.72 2.56
CA ILE A 56 11.11 -8.31 2.36
C ILE A 56 10.92 -7.53 3.65
N LYS A 57 11.68 -6.46 3.82
CA LYS A 57 11.55 -5.54 4.95
C LYS A 57 11.21 -4.14 4.46
N GLN A 58 10.17 -3.54 5.04
CA GLN A 58 9.75 -2.18 4.76
C GLN A 58 9.47 -1.43 6.05
N LYS A 59 10.07 -0.24 6.22
CA LYS A 59 9.86 0.63 7.40
C LYS A 59 10.04 -0.09 8.75
N GLY A 60 10.91 -1.09 8.81
CA GLY A 60 11.14 -1.89 10.02
C GLY A 60 10.22 -3.11 10.18
N GLN A 61 9.19 -3.27 9.35
CA GLN A 61 8.32 -4.44 9.32
C GLN A 61 8.78 -5.45 8.26
N SER A 62 8.83 -6.73 8.61
CA SER A 62 9.15 -7.81 7.68
C SER A 62 7.86 -8.44 7.16
N PHE A 63 7.81 -8.69 5.86
CA PHE A 63 6.68 -9.30 5.17
C PHE A 63 7.18 -10.51 4.39
N THR A 64 6.38 -11.57 4.39
CA THR A 64 6.65 -12.76 3.58
C THR A 64 5.66 -12.77 2.42
N VAL A 65 6.19 -12.80 1.20
CA VAL A 65 5.41 -12.80 -0.03
C VAL A 65 5.64 -14.13 -0.75
N GLN A 66 4.58 -14.91 -0.93
CA GLN A 66 4.63 -16.11 -1.76
C GLN A 66 5.02 -15.79 -3.21
N TYR A 67 5.82 -16.67 -3.82
CA TYR A 67 6.22 -16.56 -5.22
C TYR A 67 5.00 -16.60 -6.13
N ALA A 68 4.84 -15.55 -6.92
CA ALA A 68 3.76 -15.41 -7.88
C ALA A 68 4.36 -15.04 -9.25
N PRO A 69 4.61 -16.01 -10.14
CA PRO A 69 5.26 -15.74 -11.42
C PRO A 69 4.44 -14.73 -12.25
N CYS A 70 5.13 -13.88 -13.01
CA CYS A 70 4.53 -12.85 -13.85
C CYS A 70 3.73 -11.76 -13.10
N GLN A 71 3.81 -11.71 -11.76
CA GLN A 71 3.22 -10.64 -10.96
C GLN A 71 4.31 -9.75 -10.36
N THR A 72 3.93 -8.51 -10.05
CA THR A 72 4.78 -7.62 -9.25
C THR A 72 4.78 -8.07 -7.80
N LEU A 73 5.89 -7.85 -7.12
CA LEU A 73 6.03 -8.16 -5.70
C LEU A 73 5.00 -7.40 -4.86
N LEU A 74 4.67 -6.16 -5.24
CA LEU A 74 3.58 -5.39 -4.63
C LEU A 74 2.21 -6.08 -4.82
N ALA A 75 1.87 -6.51 -6.04
CA ALA A 75 0.58 -7.15 -6.29
C ALA A 75 0.45 -8.47 -5.52
N ALA A 76 1.50 -9.30 -5.50
CA ALA A 76 1.52 -10.55 -4.76
C ALA A 76 1.34 -10.33 -3.25
N ALA A 77 1.98 -9.30 -2.69
CA ALA A 77 1.84 -8.92 -1.29
C ALA A 77 0.42 -8.46 -0.96
N LEU A 78 -0.18 -7.60 -1.79
CA LEU A 78 -1.56 -7.12 -1.59
C LEU A 78 -2.58 -8.25 -1.68
N LYS A 79 -2.40 -9.21 -2.58
CA LYS A 79 -3.26 -10.42 -2.67
C LYS A 79 -3.21 -11.28 -1.41
N GLN A 80 -2.09 -11.23 -0.68
CA GLN A 80 -1.89 -11.92 0.59
C GLN A 80 -2.36 -11.10 1.80
N GLY A 81 -2.88 -9.88 1.58
CA GLY A 81 -3.27 -8.97 2.66
C GLY A 81 -2.08 -8.31 3.38
N GLN A 82 -0.88 -8.34 2.81
CA GLN A 82 0.29 -7.70 3.39
C GLN A 82 0.22 -6.19 3.15
N ASN A 83 0.24 -5.42 4.24
CA ASN A 83 0.04 -3.97 4.19
C ASN A 83 1.33 -3.20 3.88
N LEU A 84 1.87 -3.41 2.68
CA LEU A 84 3.03 -2.65 2.19
C LEU A 84 2.67 -1.18 1.98
N ALA A 85 3.61 -0.27 2.25
CA ALA A 85 3.39 1.13 1.98
C ALA A 85 3.66 1.43 0.50
N TYR A 86 2.61 1.78 -0.26
CA TYR A 86 2.69 2.21 -1.65
C TYR A 86 1.88 3.50 -1.86
N LYS A 87 2.07 4.17 -3.01
CA LYS A 87 1.30 5.38 -3.37
C LYS A 87 1.00 5.42 -4.86
N CYS A 88 2.06 5.46 -5.69
CA CYS A 88 1.92 5.67 -7.13
C CYS A 88 1.80 4.39 -7.95
N GLN A 89 2.38 3.27 -7.50
CA GLN A 89 2.50 1.99 -8.26
C GLN A 89 3.23 2.08 -9.61
N GLN A 90 3.66 3.26 -10.05
CA GLN A 90 4.37 3.50 -11.31
C GLN A 90 5.90 3.60 -11.16
N GLY A 91 6.47 3.33 -9.99
CA GLY A 91 7.91 3.42 -9.74
C GLY A 91 8.48 4.83 -9.57
N SER A 92 7.71 5.91 -9.78
CA SER A 92 8.24 7.30 -9.74
C SER A 92 8.37 7.89 -8.33
N CYS A 93 7.63 7.38 -7.34
CA CYS A 93 7.52 8.01 -6.02
C CYS A 93 8.44 7.40 -4.94
N GLY A 94 9.07 6.24 -5.19
CA GLY A 94 9.96 5.56 -4.22
C GLY A 94 9.32 5.07 -2.91
N LYS A 95 8.01 5.29 -2.69
CA LYS A 95 7.32 4.90 -1.45
C LYS A 95 7.25 3.38 -1.26
N CYS A 96 7.14 2.65 -2.37
CA CYS A 96 7.12 1.18 -2.45
C CYS A 96 8.52 0.56 -2.27
N SER A 97 9.50 1.31 -1.74
CA SER A 97 10.86 0.81 -1.49
C SER A 97 10.85 -0.22 -0.36
N VAL A 98 11.42 -1.38 -0.66
CA VAL A 98 11.54 -2.53 0.24
C VAL A 98 12.95 -3.06 0.17
N GLN A 99 13.46 -3.59 1.27
CA GLN A 99 14.73 -4.30 1.29
C GLN A 99 14.43 -5.79 1.10
N VAL A 100 15.06 -6.43 0.13
CA VAL A 100 14.93 -7.89 -0.05
C VAL A 100 15.90 -8.55 0.93
N LEU A 101 15.37 -9.38 1.83
CA LEU A 101 16.18 -10.14 2.79
C LEU A 101 16.50 -11.53 2.22
N GLU A 102 15.51 -12.18 1.60
CA GLU A 102 15.65 -13.51 1.01
C GLU A 102 14.82 -13.61 -0.27
N GLY A 103 15.29 -14.42 -1.23
CA GLY A 103 14.56 -14.68 -2.47
C GLY A 103 14.77 -13.63 -3.56
N ASP A 104 15.88 -12.89 -3.54
CA ASP A 104 16.26 -11.96 -4.62
C ASP A 104 16.42 -12.68 -5.96
N PHE A 105 16.90 -13.93 -5.95
CA PHE A 105 17.03 -14.77 -7.14
C PHE A 105 15.70 -15.11 -7.84
N LEU A 106 14.57 -14.95 -7.13
CA LEU A 106 13.23 -15.13 -7.69
C LEU A 106 12.72 -13.87 -8.40
N LEU A 107 13.37 -12.72 -8.18
CA LEU A 107 13.00 -11.43 -8.74
C LEU A 107 13.82 -11.11 -9.98
N ASP A 108 13.24 -10.30 -10.85
CA ASP A 108 13.91 -9.84 -12.07
C ASP A 108 14.98 -8.78 -11.77
N ALA A 109 15.82 -8.52 -12.77
CA ALA A 109 16.87 -7.51 -12.69
C ALA A 109 16.27 -6.13 -12.35
N PRO A 110 17.02 -5.25 -11.65
CA PRO A 110 16.55 -3.92 -11.35
C PRO A 110 16.25 -3.14 -12.63
N LYS A 111 15.03 -2.62 -12.73
CA LYS A 111 14.61 -1.83 -13.89
C LYS A 111 15.26 -0.45 -13.83
N SER A 112 15.48 0.19 -14.98
CA SER A 112 16.12 1.52 -15.05
C SER A 112 15.42 2.58 -14.20
N GLN A 113 14.08 2.51 -14.06
CA GLN A 113 13.33 3.41 -13.17
C GLN A 113 13.60 3.17 -11.68
N GLU A 114 13.83 1.92 -11.27
CA GLU A 114 14.25 1.62 -9.90
C GLU A 114 15.62 2.22 -9.64
N GLN A 115 16.53 2.05 -10.60
CA GLN A 115 17.89 2.57 -10.51
C GLN A 115 17.90 4.10 -10.39
N ALA A 116 17.12 4.80 -11.20
CA ALA A 116 17.01 6.27 -11.14
C ALA A 116 16.38 6.80 -9.83
N THR A 117 15.58 5.99 -9.12
CA THR A 117 14.91 6.42 -7.88
C THR A 117 15.70 6.03 -6.63
N LEU A 118 16.33 4.85 -6.64
CA LEU A 118 17.06 4.31 -5.49
C LEU A 118 18.56 4.58 -5.54
N ASP A 119 19.15 4.72 -6.73
CA ASP A 119 20.58 4.96 -6.97
C ASP A 119 21.48 4.17 -6.00
N LYS A 120 21.96 4.82 -4.94
CA LYS A 120 22.85 4.24 -3.92
C LYS A 120 22.20 3.16 -3.05
N LYS A 121 20.88 3.21 -2.83
CA LYS A 121 20.14 2.22 -2.03
C LYS A 121 20.00 0.87 -2.72
N LEU A 122 20.07 0.85 -4.06
CA LEU A 122 20.00 -0.38 -4.83
C LEU A 122 21.16 -1.33 -4.46
N ALA A 123 22.34 -0.77 -4.20
CA ALA A 123 23.52 -1.50 -3.74
C ALA A 123 23.35 -2.12 -2.34
N SER A 124 22.46 -1.58 -1.52
CA SER A 124 22.13 -2.11 -0.18
C SER A 124 21.01 -3.16 -0.20
N GLY A 125 20.64 -3.68 -1.38
CA GLY A 125 19.57 -4.67 -1.53
C GLY A 125 18.16 -4.09 -1.44
N TYR A 126 18.01 -2.76 -1.59
CA TYR A 126 16.68 -2.16 -1.72
C TYR A 126 16.19 -2.28 -3.16
N ARG A 127 14.89 -2.55 -3.29
CA ARG A 127 14.15 -2.65 -4.55
C ARG A 127 12.81 -1.92 -4.44
N LEU A 128 12.21 -1.56 -5.57
CA LEU A 128 10.85 -1.06 -5.62
C LEU A 128 9.89 -2.23 -5.80
N ALA A 129 9.10 -2.53 -4.78
CA ALA A 129 8.09 -3.59 -4.82
C ALA A 129 7.15 -3.49 -6.02
N CYS A 130 6.86 -2.27 -6.47
CA CYS A 130 5.98 -1.99 -7.60
C CYS A 130 6.61 -2.27 -8.98
N GLN A 131 7.94 -2.25 -9.10
CA GLN A 131 8.67 -2.51 -10.34
C GLN A 131 9.35 -3.88 -10.37
N SER A 132 9.52 -4.51 -9.20
CA SER A 132 10.10 -5.84 -9.06
C SER A 132 9.06 -6.90 -9.45
N ILE A 133 9.37 -7.67 -10.49
CA ILE A 133 8.51 -8.74 -11.02
C ILE A 133 9.15 -10.09 -10.67
N PHE A 134 8.33 -11.08 -10.35
CA PHE A 134 8.80 -12.46 -10.18
C PHE A 134 9.17 -13.09 -11.53
N ARG A 135 10.41 -13.58 -11.63
CA ARG A 135 10.87 -14.30 -12.82
C ARG A 135 10.13 -15.62 -12.95
N SER A 136 9.63 -15.93 -14.14
CA SER A 136 9.06 -17.24 -14.43
C SER A 136 10.19 -18.26 -14.61
N THR A 137 10.27 -19.27 -13.74
CA THR A 137 11.30 -20.32 -13.83
C THR A 137 10.88 -21.41 -14.84
N ARG A 138 10.45 -21.02 -16.04
CA ARG A 138 10.15 -21.97 -17.11
C ARG A 138 11.40 -22.10 -17.98
N ARG A 139 12.36 -22.92 -17.55
CA ARG A 139 13.36 -23.45 -18.49
C ARG A 139 12.63 -24.48 -19.35
N ILE A 140 12.65 -24.24 -20.66
CA ILE A 140 12.32 -25.21 -21.72
C ILE A 140 13.30 -26.38 -21.64
#